data_AF-A0A2P4XHT3-F1
#
_entry.id   AF-A0A2P4XHT3-F1
#
_cell.length_a   1.000
_cell.length_b   1.000
_cell.length_c   1.000
_cell.angle_alpha   90.00
_cell.angle_beta   90.00
_cell.angle_gamma   90.00
#
_symmetry.space_group_name_H-M   'P 1'
#
loop_
_entity.id
_entity.type
_entity.pdbx_description
1 polymer ?
#
loop_
_entity_poly.entity_id
_entity_poly.type
_entity_poly.pdbx_seq_one_letter_code
_entity_poly.pdbx_strand_id
1 'polypeptide(L)'
;MQCYRSSGVLDPISVPYHVRMYFLQEPDFVDPNVSENETDINKVADKVFLERSGRRLKEVYQECIIKAMNQMTPTFHTEVWTESDGSKMARVAIAYRSGATHSYFSSIADVYRQHGLFSQRKYAEFFANGIVIYTFYLQMLDNPTAGTGSFEERLNAVVNDASMHFTLPRTSLTPMLTDGLLTPQQIAYAYAAWKFTFHFMHRLPESFAIVSKSLRDRDPNAFARLEQLRSSMKLNTYTESQILDHILSSAEIVKILYAEFRSLHEPTKDGKRAEVNTNATLSTLRKSIVAEQALQIFSLFHIFNKHIRKTNFFANDKAALSFRLDGKFLSKTEFPDEPYAIIYVIGSEFRGFHVRFLDVARGGIRMIRSSHAQVYLNNASSLFDECYGLASTQHRKNKGIPEGGSKGVVLLNQAHQDKADVAFRKYIDAVLDLMLMKEPEEDILFLGPDEGTAHLMDWASSHAKSRGYSYWKAITTGKSASRGGIPHDVYGMTTHSVREYVVGIQRKLQLQAPITK
;
A
#
# COMPACT_ATOMS: atom_id res chain seq x y z
N MET A 1 -21.83 -16.34 -7.67
CA MET A 1 -21.79 -17.35 -6.57
C MET A 1 -22.73 -16.93 -5.46
N GLN A 2 -23.50 -17.86 -4.91
CA GLN A 2 -24.39 -17.63 -3.77
C GLN A 2 -24.06 -18.59 -2.64
N CYS A 3 -24.03 -18.10 -1.40
CA CYS A 3 -23.73 -18.88 -0.21
C CYS A 3 -24.83 -18.70 0.82
N TYR A 4 -25.39 -19.81 1.29
CA TYR A 4 -26.44 -19.85 2.31
C TYR A 4 -25.94 -20.62 3.52
N ARG A 5 -26.20 -20.10 4.72
CA ARG A 5 -25.93 -20.74 6.01
C ARG A 5 -27.25 -21.17 6.65
N SER A 6 -27.31 -22.36 7.23
CA SER A 6 -28.48 -22.83 7.99
C SER A 6 -28.77 -21.92 9.19
N SER A 7 -30.06 -21.73 9.51
CA SER A 7 -30.50 -20.95 10.68
C SER A 7 -30.10 -21.60 12.01
N GLY A 8 -30.21 -22.93 12.09
CA GLY A 8 -29.75 -23.74 13.23
C GLY A 8 -28.51 -24.57 12.92
N VAL A 9 -27.97 -25.18 13.98
CA VAL A 9 -27.03 -26.31 13.86
C VAL A 9 -27.80 -27.60 13.60
N LEU A 10 -27.15 -28.60 13.00
CA LEU A 10 -27.79 -29.89 12.73
C LEU A 10 -28.19 -30.62 14.01
N ASP A 11 -27.30 -30.66 14.99
CA ASP A 11 -27.56 -31.20 16.32
C ASP A 11 -26.66 -30.48 17.34
N PRO A 12 -27.19 -29.87 18.41
CA PRO A 12 -26.40 -29.09 19.37
C PRO A 12 -25.29 -29.86 20.11
N ILE A 13 -25.34 -31.20 20.15
CA ILE A 13 -24.44 -32.02 20.94
C ILE A 13 -23.40 -32.72 20.05
N SER A 14 -23.88 -33.37 19.00
CA SER A 14 -23.08 -34.21 18.10
C SER A 14 -22.55 -33.45 16.88
N VAL A 15 -23.29 -32.45 16.38
CA VAL A 15 -22.89 -31.65 15.20
C VAL A 15 -23.25 -30.17 15.41
N PRO A 16 -22.58 -29.47 16.36
CA PRO A 16 -22.88 -28.07 16.70
C PRO A 16 -22.37 -27.09 15.64
N TYR A 17 -22.46 -27.45 14.36
CA TYR A 17 -21.98 -26.67 13.23
C TYR A 17 -23.14 -26.31 12.30
N HIS A 18 -23.09 -25.10 11.77
CA HIS A 18 -24.03 -24.67 10.73
C HIS A 18 -23.59 -25.21 9.38
N VAL A 19 -24.55 -25.73 8.61
CA VAL A 19 -24.33 -26.16 7.23
C VAL A 19 -24.21 -24.92 6.35
N ARG A 20 -23.28 -24.98 5.38
CA ARG A 20 -23.12 -23.96 4.34
C ARG A 20 -23.30 -24.60 2.97
N MET A 21 -24.17 -24.01 2.16
CA MET A 21 -24.42 -24.44 0.79
C MET A 21 -23.95 -23.35 -0.17
N TYR A 22 -23.19 -23.76 -1.19
CA TYR A 22 -22.61 -22.86 -2.19
C TYR A 22 -23.18 -23.21 -3.57
N PHE A 23 -23.73 -22.21 -4.25
CA PHE A 23 -24.13 -22.30 -5.65
C PHE A 23 -23.13 -21.52 -6.50
N LEU A 24 -22.49 -22.22 -7.42
CA LEU A 24 -21.60 -21.65 -8.42
C LEU A 24 -22.26 -21.78 -9.78
N GLN A 25 -22.33 -20.68 -10.50
CA GLN A 25 -22.90 -20.60 -11.83
C GLN A 25 -22.00 -19.66 -12.65
N GLU A 26 -21.74 -20.04 -13.89
CA GLU A 26 -21.09 -19.18 -14.87
C GLU A 26 -22.04 -18.04 -15.26
N PRO A 27 -21.59 -16.77 -15.25
CA PRO A 27 -22.44 -15.65 -15.64
C PRO A 27 -22.85 -15.71 -17.13
N ASP A 28 -24.13 -15.54 -17.41
CA ASP A 28 -24.67 -15.31 -18.75
C ASP A 28 -25.03 -13.83 -18.89
N PHE A 29 -24.04 -13.02 -19.29
CA PHE A 29 -24.17 -11.57 -19.42
C PHE A 29 -25.12 -11.17 -20.55
N VAL A 30 -25.80 -10.04 -20.39
CA VAL A 30 -26.62 -9.45 -21.48
C VAL A 30 -25.74 -9.08 -22.66
N ASP A 31 -24.65 -8.35 -22.42
CA ASP A 31 -23.60 -8.09 -23.42
C ASP A 31 -22.21 -8.46 -22.84
N PRO A 32 -21.61 -9.58 -23.29
CA PRO A 32 -20.30 -10.01 -22.82
C PRO A 32 -19.13 -9.16 -23.36
N ASN A 33 -19.33 -8.38 -24.43
CA ASN A 33 -18.27 -7.60 -25.10
C ASN A 33 -18.38 -6.09 -24.84
N VAL A 34 -18.98 -5.74 -23.71
CA VAL A 34 -19.23 -4.37 -23.32
C VAL A 34 -17.92 -3.61 -23.06
N SER A 35 -17.92 -2.29 -23.29
CA SER A 35 -16.80 -1.43 -22.89
C SER A 35 -16.59 -1.47 -21.37
N GLU A 36 -15.32 -1.45 -20.93
CA GLU A 36 -14.98 -1.33 -19.50
C GLU A 36 -15.59 -0.09 -18.83
N ASN A 37 -15.97 0.94 -19.58
CA ASN A 37 -16.58 2.16 -19.05
C ASN A 37 -18.12 2.16 -19.09
N GLU A 38 -18.76 1.12 -19.63
CA GLU A 38 -20.21 0.99 -19.56
C GLU A 38 -20.64 0.73 -18.12
N THR A 39 -21.70 1.41 -17.68
CA THR A 39 -22.19 1.35 -16.31
C THR A 39 -23.65 0.96 -16.21
N ASP A 40 -24.39 0.89 -17.32
CA ASP A 40 -25.80 0.45 -17.32
C ASP A 40 -25.93 -1.02 -16.92
N ILE A 41 -26.53 -1.26 -15.75
CA ILE A 41 -26.75 -2.59 -15.18
C ILE A 41 -27.51 -3.52 -16.13
N ASN A 42 -28.41 -2.99 -16.96
CA ASN A 42 -29.20 -3.79 -17.89
C ASN A 42 -28.37 -4.34 -19.07
N LYS A 43 -27.14 -3.83 -19.26
CA LYS A 43 -26.21 -4.33 -20.27
C LYS A 43 -25.10 -5.17 -19.68
N VAL A 44 -24.60 -4.78 -18.50
CA VAL A 44 -23.40 -5.40 -17.91
C VAL A 44 -23.71 -6.60 -17.00
N ALA A 45 -24.96 -6.76 -16.55
CA ALA A 45 -25.33 -7.80 -15.60
C ALA A 45 -25.65 -9.15 -16.26
N ASP A 46 -25.69 -10.18 -15.43
CA ASP A 46 -26.21 -11.51 -15.77
C ASP A 46 -27.73 -11.47 -15.98
N LYS A 47 -28.23 -12.20 -16.99
CA LYS A 47 -29.66 -12.23 -17.35
C LYS A 47 -30.52 -12.79 -16.22
N VAL A 48 -30.08 -13.86 -15.58
CA VAL A 48 -30.82 -14.52 -14.48
C VAL A 48 -30.85 -13.61 -13.25
N PHE A 49 -29.76 -12.90 -12.96
CA PHE A 49 -29.75 -11.86 -11.93
C PHE A 49 -30.78 -10.77 -12.23
N LEU A 50 -30.83 -10.25 -13.46
CA LEU A 50 -31.80 -9.22 -13.82
C LEU A 50 -33.24 -9.71 -13.69
N GLU A 51 -33.54 -10.96 -14.04
CA GLU A 51 -34.89 -11.52 -13.89
C GLU A 51 -35.29 -11.70 -12.43
N ARG A 52 -34.38 -12.17 -11.58
CA ARG A 52 -34.68 -12.51 -10.18
C ARG A 52 -34.62 -11.31 -9.22
N SER A 53 -33.83 -10.30 -9.55
CA SER A 53 -33.58 -9.18 -8.65
C SER A 53 -34.73 -8.16 -8.65
N GLY A 54 -35.20 -7.83 -7.46
CA GLY A 54 -36.20 -6.77 -7.28
C GLY A 54 -35.67 -5.38 -7.65
N ARG A 55 -36.57 -4.44 -7.96
CA ARG A 55 -36.25 -3.07 -8.39
C ARG A 55 -35.22 -2.38 -7.49
N ARG A 56 -35.42 -2.42 -6.17
CA ARG A 56 -34.53 -1.76 -5.22
C ARG A 56 -33.10 -2.32 -5.25
N LEU A 57 -32.95 -3.63 -5.42
CA LEU A 57 -31.62 -4.26 -5.48
C LEU A 57 -30.86 -3.81 -6.73
N LYS A 58 -31.55 -3.74 -7.88
CA LYS A 58 -30.97 -3.23 -9.14
C LYS A 58 -30.54 -1.77 -9.02
N GLU A 59 -31.35 -0.92 -8.38
CA GLU A 59 -31.00 0.49 -8.13
C GLU A 59 -29.72 0.61 -7.29
N VAL A 60 -29.62 -0.14 -6.19
CA VAL A 60 -28.42 -0.16 -5.35
C VAL A 60 -27.19 -0.64 -6.11
N TYR A 61 -27.33 -1.70 -6.90
CA TYR A 61 -26.22 -2.24 -7.69
C TYR A 61 -25.79 -1.26 -8.79
N GLN A 62 -26.74 -0.58 -9.43
CA GLN A 62 -26.46 0.47 -10.41
C GLN A 62 -25.65 1.62 -9.79
N GLU A 63 -26.03 2.09 -8.60
CA GLU A 63 -25.27 3.12 -7.88
C GLU A 63 -23.86 2.64 -7.52
N CYS A 64 -23.74 1.39 -7.05
CA CYS A 64 -22.46 0.76 -6.73
C CYS A 64 -21.55 0.64 -7.96
N ILE A 65 -22.08 0.23 -9.12
CA ILE A 65 -21.31 0.12 -10.38
C ILE A 65 -20.76 1.49 -10.79
N ILE A 66 -21.61 2.53 -10.79
CA ILE A 66 -21.20 3.89 -11.17
C ILE A 66 -20.09 4.40 -10.25
N LYS A 67 -20.25 4.24 -8.93
CA LYS A 67 -19.23 4.70 -7.96
C LYS A 67 -17.94 3.93 -8.10
N ALA A 68 -17.99 2.59 -8.11
CA ALA A 68 -16.80 1.73 -8.21
C ALA A 68 -16.03 1.91 -9.53
N MET A 69 -16.70 2.31 -10.61
CA MET A 69 -16.06 2.63 -11.88
C MET A 69 -15.12 3.85 -11.77
N ASN A 70 -15.46 4.81 -10.92
CA ASN A 70 -14.79 6.11 -10.84
C ASN A 70 -13.71 6.20 -9.74
N GLN A 71 -13.46 5.11 -9.00
CA GLN A 71 -12.49 5.10 -7.91
C GLN A 71 -11.68 3.80 -7.86
N MET A 72 -10.52 3.84 -7.18
CA MET A 72 -9.64 2.70 -6.95
C MET A 72 -9.97 1.93 -5.67
N THR A 73 -10.87 2.47 -4.85
CA THR A 73 -11.24 1.99 -3.52
C THR A 73 -12.59 1.27 -3.56
N PRO A 74 -12.87 0.38 -2.59
CA PRO A 74 -14.18 -0.26 -2.53
C PRO A 74 -15.27 0.78 -2.25
N THR A 75 -16.39 0.69 -2.98
CA THR A 75 -17.62 1.42 -2.67
C THR A 75 -18.47 0.57 -1.73
N PHE A 76 -19.01 1.19 -0.69
CA PHE A 76 -19.94 0.55 0.24
C PHE A 76 -21.35 1.13 0.09
N HIS A 77 -22.36 0.26 0.19
CA HIS A 77 -23.75 0.64 0.36
C HIS A 77 -24.38 -0.22 1.45
N THR A 78 -25.04 0.43 2.42
CA THR A 78 -25.70 -0.25 3.54
C THR A 78 -27.18 0.07 3.59
N GLU A 79 -27.99 -0.95 3.88
CA GLU A 79 -29.42 -0.79 4.18
C GLU A 79 -29.75 -1.59 5.44
N VAL A 80 -30.57 -1.02 6.32
CA VAL A 80 -31.02 -1.66 7.57
C VAL A 80 -32.54 -1.75 7.54
N TRP A 81 -33.08 -2.89 7.97
CA TRP A 81 -34.52 -3.09 8.16
C TRP A 81 -34.78 -4.02 9.35
N THR A 82 -36.03 -4.10 9.75
CA THR A 82 -36.49 -5.01 10.82
C THR A 82 -37.41 -6.05 10.20
N GLU A 83 -37.16 -7.32 10.49
CA GLU A 83 -38.00 -8.44 10.08
C GLU A 83 -39.26 -8.54 10.95
N SER A 84 -40.24 -9.34 10.53
CA SER A 84 -41.51 -9.51 11.26
C SER A 84 -41.34 -10.08 12.67
N ASP A 85 -40.24 -10.79 12.94
CA ASP A 85 -39.88 -11.34 14.25
C ASP A 85 -39.17 -10.31 15.16
N GLY A 86 -38.99 -9.08 14.69
CA GLY A 86 -38.29 -8.02 15.41
C GLY A 86 -36.77 -8.03 15.24
N SER A 87 -36.21 -9.01 14.51
CA SER A 87 -34.77 -9.07 14.27
C SER A 87 -34.32 -7.95 13.32
N LYS A 88 -33.22 -7.27 13.68
CA LYS A 88 -32.59 -6.27 12.80
C LYS A 88 -31.69 -6.95 11.78
N MET A 89 -31.87 -6.55 10.52
CA MET A 89 -31.14 -7.03 9.36
C MET A 89 -30.39 -5.88 8.71
N ALA A 90 -29.20 -6.16 8.21
CA ALA A 90 -28.49 -5.24 7.33
C ALA A 90 -28.07 -5.94 6.03
N ARG A 91 -28.09 -5.19 4.93
CA ARG A 91 -27.43 -5.57 3.67
C ARG A 91 -26.23 -4.66 3.49
N VAL A 92 -25.04 -5.25 3.35
CA VAL A 92 -23.80 -4.55 3.00
C VAL A 92 -23.39 -4.98 1.60
N ALA A 93 -23.52 -4.08 0.63
CA ALA A 93 -23.01 -4.26 -0.72
C ALA A 93 -21.64 -3.57 -0.84
N ILE A 94 -20.66 -4.29 -1.38
CA ILE A 94 -19.28 -3.82 -1.54
C ILE A 94 -18.89 -4.02 -2.99
N ALA A 95 -18.65 -2.93 -3.71
CA ALA A 95 -18.35 -2.94 -5.13
C ALA A 95 -16.95 -2.42 -5.41
N TYR A 96 -16.22 -3.10 -6.30
CA TYR A 96 -14.87 -2.70 -6.71
C TYR A 96 -14.50 -3.35 -8.04
N ARG A 97 -13.39 -2.90 -8.66
CA ARG A 97 -12.88 -3.50 -9.90
C ARG A 97 -12.27 -4.88 -9.64
N SER A 98 -12.66 -5.88 -10.43
CA SER A 98 -12.10 -7.22 -10.36
C SER A 98 -10.58 -7.18 -10.49
N GLY A 99 -9.89 -7.98 -9.68
CA GLY A 99 -8.42 -8.00 -9.61
C GLY A 99 -7.77 -6.83 -8.85
N ALA A 100 -8.53 -5.86 -8.34
CA ALA A 100 -7.98 -4.78 -7.51
C ALA A 100 -7.58 -5.23 -6.10
N THR A 101 -8.01 -6.41 -5.65
CA THR A 101 -7.61 -7.02 -4.38
C THR A 101 -7.73 -8.55 -4.49
N HIS A 102 -7.21 -9.29 -3.50
CA HIS A 102 -7.24 -10.75 -3.48
C HIS A 102 -7.83 -11.28 -2.17
N SER A 103 -8.44 -12.47 -2.20
CA SER A 103 -8.97 -13.17 -0.99
C SER A 103 -10.01 -12.39 -0.16
N TYR A 104 -10.43 -11.19 -0.58
CA TYR A 104 -11.24 -10.27 0.21
C TYR A 104 -12.60 -10.84 0.60
N PHE A 105 -13.29 -11.53 -0.33
CA PHE A 105 -14.57 -12.19 -0.07
C PHE A 105 -14.51 -13.18 1.09
N SER A 106 -13.43 -13.98 1.17
CA SER A 106 -13.27 -14.95 2.24
C SER A 106 -12.87 -14.31 3.56
N SER A 107 -12.02 -13.28 3.54
CA SER A 107 -11.44 -12.69 4.74
C SER A 107 -12.36 -11.69 5.45
N ILE A 108 -13.30 -11.06 4.74
CA ILE A 108 -14.25 -10.12 5.36
C ILE A 108 -15.15 -10.78 6.41
N ALA A 109 -15.24 -12.11 6.37
CA ALA A 109 -15.93 -12.88 7.39
C ALA A 109 -15.39 -12.65 8.79
N ASP A 110 -14.07 -12.47 8.91
CA ASP A 110 -13.43 -12.25 10.20
C ASP A 110 -13.63 -10.81 10.68
N VAL A 111 -13.72 -9.85 9.75
CA VAL A 111 -14.02 -8.44 10.05
C VAL A 111 -15.37 -8.29 10.73
N TYR A 112 -16.47 -8.74 10.10
CA TYR A 112 -17.80 -8.53 10.70
C TYR A 112 -18.02 -9.38 11.97
N ARG A 113 -17.31 -10.51 12.12
CA ARG A 113 -17.37 -11.33 13.34
C ARG A 113 -16.74 -10.64 14.55
N GLN A 114 -15.66 -9.89 14.36
CA GLN A 114 -15.06 -9.10 15.43
C GLN A 114 -16.01 -8.01 15.97
N HIS A 115 -17.00 -7.61 15.17
CA HIS A 115 -18.06 -6.68 15.58
C HIS A 115 -19.32 -7.37 16.11
N GLY A 116 -19.25 -8.69 16.37
CA GLY A 116 -20.37 -9.47 16.89
C GLY A 116 -21.50 -9.72 15.87
N LEU A 117 -21.21 -9.53 14.58
CA LEU A 117 -22.16 -9.77 13.50
C LEU A 117 -21.86 -11.11 12.81
N PHE A 118 -22.87 -11.67 12.16
CA PHE A 118 -22.71 -12.82 11.30
C PHE A 118 -23.56 -12.69 10.04
N SER A 119 -23.24 -13.49 9.03
CA SER A 119 -23.98 -13.51 7.78
C SER A 119 -24.66 -14.85 7.54
N GLN A 120 -25.96 -14.80 7.19
CA GLN A 120 -26.72 -15.96 6.74
C GLN A 120 -26.61 -16.18 5.23
N ARG A 121 -26.52 -15.09 4.47
CA ARG A 121 -26.51 -15.11 3.00
C ARG A 121 -25.41 -14.21 2.47
N LYS A 122 -24.64 -14.72 1.53
CA LYS A 122 -23.57 -13.98 0.86
C LYS A 122 -23.65 -14.19 -0.64
N TYR A 123 -23.51 -13.11 -1.39
CA TYR A 123 -23.48 -13.14 -2.84
C TYR A 123 -22.18 -12.55 -3.36
N ALA A 124 -21.67 -13.13 -4.43
CA ALA A 124 -20.58 -12.57 -5.22
C ALA A 124 -21.02 -12.56 -6.68
N GLU A 125 -21.18 -11.36 -7.22
CA GLU A 125 -21.66 -11.11 -8.56
C GLU A 125 -20.62 -10.36 -9.37
N PHE A 126 -20.37 -10.87 -10.56
CA PHE A 126 -19.47 -10.28 -11.53
C PHE A 126 -20.29 -9.60 -12.61
N PHE A 127 -19.78 -8.52 -13.17
CA PHE A 127 -20.38 -7.76 -14.25
C PHE A 127 -19.43 -7.73 -15.45
N ALA A 128 -19.96 -7.69 -16.66
CA ALA A 128 -19.19 -7.77 -17.90
C ALA A 128 -18.14 -6.64 -18.06
N ASN A 129 -18.38 -5.47 -17.45
CA ASN A 129 -17.45 -4.34 -17.42
C ASN A 129 -16.28 -4.52 -16.42
N GLY A 130 -16.16 -5.68 -15.77
CA GLY A 130 -15.09 -5.99 -14.82
C GLY A 130 -15.33 -5.49 -13.39
N ILE A 131 -16.53 -5.01 -13.05
CA ILE A 131 -16.92 -4.75 -11.66
C ILE A 131 -17.34 -6.06 -10.97
N VAL A 132 -17.01 -6.17 -9.68
CA VAL A 132 -17.52 -7.23 -8.81
C VAL A 132 -18.26 -6.59 -7.63
N ILE A 133 -19.42 -7.14 -7.28
CA ILE A 133 -20.20 -6.74 -6.11
C ILE A 133 -20.35 -7.92 -5.16
N TYR A 134 -19.89 -7.74 -3.93
CA TYR A 134 -20.14 -8.66 -2.84
C TYR A 134 -21.27 -8.14 -1.97
N THR A 135 -22.23 -8.99 -1.66
CA THR A 135 -23.34 -8.62 -0.78
C THR A 135 -23.39 -9.55 0.43
N PHE A 136 -23.42 -8.96 1.61
CA PHE A 136 -23.53 -9.67 2.89
C PHE A 136 -24.80 -9.25 3.59
N TYR A 137 -25.62 -10.24 3.97
CA TYR A 137 -26.79 -10.03 4.81
C TYR A 137 -26.37 -10.31 6.24
N LEU A 138 -26.29 -9.25 7.07
CA LEU A 138 -25.75 -9.27 8.42
C LEU A 138 -26.85 -9.21 9.47
N GLN A 139 -26.65 -9.96 10.55
CA GLN A 139 -27.44 -9.97 11.77
C GLN A 139 -26.52 -9.92 12.99
N MET A 140 -27.04 -9.42 14.10
CA MET A 140 -26.36 -9.46 15.39
C MET A 140 -26.47 -10.86 16.00
N LEU A 141 -25.39 -11.34 16.64
CA LEU A 141 -25.46 -12.53 17.49
C LEU A 141 -26.34 -12.24 18.71
N ASP A 142 -27.09 -13.23 19.19
CA ASP A 142 -27.96 -13.07 20.36
C ASP A 142 -27.18 -12.67 21.62
N ASN A 143 -25.97 -13.24 21.79
CA ASN A 143 -25.04 -12.93 22.86
C ASN A 143 -23.65 -12.62 22.27
N PRO A 144 -23.42 -11.40 21.75
CA PRO A 144 -22.17 -11.05 21.10
C PRO A 144 -21.06 -10.92 22.14
N THR A 145 -20.02 -11.74 22.02
CA THR A 145 -18.81 -11.68 22.86
C THR A 145 -17.81 -10.63 22.37
N ALA A 146 -18.05 -10.00 21.22
CA ALA A 146 -17.17 -9.06 20.56
C ALA A 146 -17.96 -7.86 19.97
N GLY A 147 -17.26 -6.73 19.79
CA GLY A 147 -17.83 -5.44 19.36
C GLY A 147 -18.64 -4.72 20.44
N THR A 148 -18.87 -3.43 20.26
CA THR A 148 -19.60 -2.57 21.21
C THR A 148 -20.66 -1.72 20.50
N GLY A 149 -21.64 -1.23 21.26
CA GLY A 149 -22.70 -0.36 20.74
C GLY A 149 -23.89 -1.09 20.12
N SER A 150 -24.79 -0.28 19.55
CA SER A 150 -25.98 -0.67 18.80
C SER A 150 -25.66 -1.39 17.49
N PHE A 151 -26.67 -1.99 16.86
CA PHE A 151 -26.52 -2.69 15.58
C PHE A 151 -25.98 -1.76 14.48
N GLU A 152 -26.50 -0.53 14.41
CA GLU A 152 -26.09 0.49 13.45
C GLU A 152 -24.66 0.98 13.69
N GLU A 153 -24.26 1.17 14.96
CA GLU A 153 -22.88 1.53 15.31
C GLU A 153 -21.89 0.42 14.92
N ARG A 154 -22.23 -0.85 15.19
CA ARG A 154 -21.44 -2.02 14.77
C ARG A 154 -21.35 -2.13 13.25
N LEU A 155 -22.45 -1.89 12.54
CA LEU A 155 -22.48 -1.90 11.08
C LEU A 155 -21.55 -0.84 10.48
N ASN A 156 -21.57 0.37 11.03
CA ASN A 156 -20.66 1.44 10.64
C ASN A 156 -19.20 1.08 10.93
N ALA A 157 -18.91 0.45 12.08
CA ALA A 157 -17.59 -0.05 12.40
C ALA A 157 -17.12 -1.13 11.41
N VAL A 158 -18.01 -2.05 11.00
CA VAL A 158 -17.73 -3.04 9.95
C VAL A 158 -17.38 -2.38 8.63
N VAL A 159 -18.10 -1.35 8.20
CA VAL A 159 -17.79 -0.65 6.94
C VAL A 159 -16.40 0.00 7.00
N ASN A 160 -16.07 0.68 8.09
CA ASN A 160 -14.78 1.33 8.28
C ASN A 160 -13.63 0.31 8.26
N ASP A 161 -13.78 -0.78 9.02
CA ASP A 161 -12.78 -1.83 9.11
C ASP A 161 -12.69 -2.66 7.82
N ALA A 162 -13.80 -2.87 7.12
CA ALA A 162 -13.80 -3.53 5.82
C ALA A 162 -13.09 -2.69 4.74
N SER A 163 -13.20 -1.36 4.80
CA SER A 163 -12.42 -0.45 3.94
C SER A 163 -10.92 -0.58 4.22
N MET A 164 -10.51 -0.55 5.49
CA MET A 164 -9.11 -0.78 5.85
C MET A 164 -8.63 -2.17 5.40
N HIS A 165 -9.42 -3.20 5.68
CA HIS A 165 -9.14 -4.58 5.33
C HIS A 165 -8.97 -4.80 3.83
N PHE A 166 -9.64 -3.99 2.99
CA PHE A 166 -9.48 -4.08 1.54
C PHE A 166 -8.05 -3.79 1.06
N THR A 167 -7.34 -2.91 1.79
CA THR A 167 -5.94 -2.54 1.46
C THR A 167 -4.97 -3.71 1.66
N LEU A 168 -5.23 -4.54 2.67
CA LEU A 168 -4.37 -5.65 3.12
C LEU A 168 -5.25 -6.85 3.56
N PRO A 169 -5.97 -7.50 2.64
CA PRO A 169 -7.05 -8.44 2.96
C PRO A 169 -6.56 -9.76 3.55
N ARG A 170 -5.40 -10.23 3.08
CA ARG A 170 -4.77 -11.43 3.62
C ARG A 170 -3.28 -11.20 3.70
N THR A 171 -2.75 -11.30 4.90
CA THR A 171 -1.34 -11.10 5.20
C THR A 171 -0.85 -12.24 6.08
N SER A 172 0.45 -12.28 6.36
CA SER A 172 1.00 -13.22 7.35
C SER A 172 0.48 -12.97 8.77
N LEU A 173 -0.18 -11.83 9.04
CA LEU A 173 -0.80 -11.48 10.32
C LEU A 173 -2.30 -11.82 10.39
N THR A 174 -2.89 -12.38 9.33
CA THR A 174 -4.30 -12.80 9.33
C THR A 174 -4.70 -13.70 10.51
N PRO A 175 -3.87 -14.63 11.01
CA PRO A 175 -4.22 -15.40 12.21
C PRO A 175 -4.60 -14.53 13.42
N MET A 176 -3.93 -13.38 13.61
CA MET A 176 -4.25 -12.45 14.69
C MET A 176 -5.63 -11.79 14.54
N LEU A 177 -6.14 -11.69 13.30
CA LEU A 177 -7.52 -11.25 13.03
C LEU A 177 -8.51 -12.36 13.39
N THR A 178 -8.26 -13.57 12.88
CA THR A 178 -9.13 -14.73 13.06
C THR A 178 -9.30 -15.06 14.53
N ASP A 179 -8.24 -14.95 15.32
CA ASP A 179 -8.23 -15.23 16.75
C ASP A 179 -8.74 -14.05 17.61
N GLY A 180 -9.13 -12.93 16.99
CA GLY A 180 -9.64 -11.75 17.70
C GLY A 180 -8.59 -11.00 18.52
N LEU A 181 -7.30 -11.24 18.28
CA LEU A 181 -6.20 -10.62 19.03
C LEU A 181 -5.96 -9.17 18.60
N LEU A 182 -6.09 -8.88 17.30
CA LEU A 182 -5.91 -7.55 16.71
C LEU A 182 -7.06 -7.19 15.76
N THR A 183 -7.37 -5.90 15.68
CA THR A 183 -8.34 -5.34 14.72
C THR A 183 -7.72 -5.20 13.32
N PRO A 184 -8.52 -5.03 12.24
CA PRO A 184 -7.99 -4.81 10.89
C PRO A 184 -7.04 -3.61 10.80
N GLN A 185 -7.31 -2.55 11.55
CA GLN A 185 -6.43 -1.38 11.61
C GLN A 185 -5.10 -1.70 12.30
N GLN A 186 -5.14 -2.41 13.45
CA GLN A 186 -3.91 -2.83 14.13
C GLN A 186 -3.07 -3.77 13.28
N ILE A 187 -3.70 -4.65 12.49
CA ILE A 187 -3.01 -5.54 11.56
C ILE A 187 -2.39 -4.77 10.40
N ALA A 188 -3.12 -3.82 9.81
CA ALA A 188 -2.60 -2.97 8.75
C ALA A 188 -1.38 -2.17 9.22
N TYR A 189 -1.46 -1.59 10.42
CA TYR A 189 -0.34 -0.90 11.08
C TYR A 189 0.84 -1.84 11.32
N ALA A 190 0.62 -2.98 11.98
CA ALA A 190 1.66 -3.94 12.31
C ALA A 190 2.35 -4.50 11.06
N TYR A 191 1.59 -4.76 10.00
CA TYR A 191 2.14 -5.19 8.71
C TYR A 191 3.03 -4.10 8.11
N ALA A 192 2.59 -2.84 8.16
CA ALA A 192 3.37 -1.73 7.63
C ALA A 192 4.68 -1.52 8.39
N ALA A 193 4.58 -1.47 9.72
CA ALA A 193 5.72 -1.33 10.61
C ALA A 193 6.66 -2.54 10.49
N TRP A 194 6.15 -3.77 10.34
CA TRP A 194 6.96 -4.98 10.13
C TRP A 194 7.87 -4.86 8.90
N LYS A 195 7.27 -4.50 7.76
CA LYS A 195 8.01 -4.34 6.52
C LYS A 195 8.99 -3.17 6.61
N PHE A 196 8.64 -2.08 7.31
CA PHE A 196 9.57 -0.99 7.60
C PHE A 196 10.77 -1.49 8.43
N THR A 197 10.52 -2.19 9.53
CA THR A 197 11.57 -2.75 10.41
C THR A 197 12.50 -3.66 9.63
N PHE A 198 12.00 -4.51 8.73
CA PHE A 198 12.85 -5.34 7.88
C PHE A 198 13.86 -4.53 7.05
N HIS A 199 13.45 -3.37 6.51
CA HIS A 199 14.31 -2.52 5.69
C HIS A 199 15.32 -1.69 6.52
N PHE A 200 14.97 -1.30 7.75
CA PHE A 200 15.77 -0.35 8.54
C PHE A 200 16.40 -0.93 9.81
N MET A 201 16.17 -2.20 10.10
CA MET A 201 16.87 -2.89 11.17
C MET A 201 18.37 -2.90 10.88
N HIS A 202 19.11 -2.16 11.71
CA HIS A 202 20.55 -1.96 11.56
C HIS A 202 21.29 -3.29 11.52
N ARG A 203 22.04 -3.50 10.44
CA ARG A 203 22.76 -4.76 10.19
C ARG A 203 24.26 -4.64 10.46
N LEU A 204 24.73 -3.46 10.90
CA LEU A 204 26.15 -3.19 11.10
C LEU A 204 26.36 -2.39 12.39
N PRO A 205 27.23 -2.87 13.30
CA PRO A 205 27.61 -2.10 14.47
C PRO A 205 28.45 -0.88 14.08
N GLU A 206 28.47 0.15 14.94
CA GLU A 206 29.29 1.35 14.77
C GLU A 206 30.79 1.03 14.60
N SER A 207 31.24 -0.08 15.19
CA SER A 207 32.59 -0.63 14.99
C SER A 207 32.93 -0.90 13.53
N PHE A 208 31.96 -1.30 12.69
CA PHE A 208 32.17 -1.46 11.26
C PHE A 208 32.57 -0.14 10.60
N ALA A 209 31.93 0.98 10.97
CA ALA A 209 32.21 2.29 10.42
C ALA A 209 33.65 2.74 10.74
N ILE A 210 34.10 2.47 11.96
CA ILE A 210 35.44 2.78 12.44
C ILE A 210 36.49 1.98 11.63
N VAL A 211 36.28 0.68 11.48
CA VAL A 211 37.19 -0.21 10.73
C VAL A 211 37.20 0.14 9.24
N SER A 212 36.03 0.39 8.65
CA SER A 212 35.87 0.81 7.25
C SER A 212 36.63 2.10 6.96
N LYS A 213 36.48 3.12 7.82
CA LYS A 213 37.21 4.39 7.69
C LYS A 213 38.73 4.22 7.82
N SER A 214 39.19 3.34 8.70
CA SER A 214 40.62 3.06 8.88
C SER A 214 41.24 2.36 7.66
N LEU A 215 40.50 1.46 7.01
CA LEU A 215 41.00 0.66 5.88
C LEU A 215 40.90 1.38 4.53
N ARG A 216 39.91 2.27 4.34
CA ARG A 216 39.61 2.92 3.04
C ARG A 216 40.82 3.54 2.36
N ASP A 217 41.64 4.26 3.14
CA ASP A 217 42.78 5.00 2.60
C ASP A 217 44.12 4.24 2.72
N ARG A 218 44.13 3.09 3.43
CA ARG A 218 45.35 2.33 3.76
C ARG A 218 45.50 1.04 2.96
N ASP A 219 44.39 0.32 2.73
CA ASP A 219 44.40 -0.95 2.00
C ASP A 219 43.10 -1.12 1.19
N PRO A 220 43.10 -0.76 -0.11
CA PRO A 220 41.94 -0.89 -0.99
C PRO A 220 41.42 -2.33 -1.12
N ASN A 221 42.30 -3.35 -1.01
CA ASN A 221 41.92 -4.75 -1.13
C ASN A 221 41.26 -5.27 0.14
N ALA A 222 41.76 -4.88 1.32
CA ALA A 222 41.10 -5.17 2.59
C ALA A 222 39.76 -4.45 2.70
N PHE A 223 39.68 -3.20 2.21
CA PHE A 223 38.42 -2.46 2.14
C PHE A 223 37.38 -3.17 1.25
N ALA A 224 37.76 -3.63 0.05
CA ALA A 224 36.86 -4.36 -0.83
C ALA A 224 36.35 -5.67 -0.19
N ARG A 225 37.20 -6.40 0.52
CA ARG A 225 36.81 -7.60 1.28
C ARG A 225 35.87 -7.28 2.44
N LEU A 226 36.11 -6.17 3.15
CA LEU A 226 35.22 -5.70 4.22
C LEU A 226 33.84 -5.34 3.67
N GLU A 227 33.76 -4.71 2.50
CA GLU A 227 32.49 -4.41 1.81
C GLU A 227 31.76 -5.68 1.33
N GLN A 228 32.49 -6.71 0.90
CA GLN A 228 31.89 -8.03 0.63
C GLN A 228 31.33 -8.66 1.91
N LEU A 229 32.08 -8.64 3.01
CA LEU A 229 31.61 -9.14 4.32
C LEU A 229 30.36 -8.39 4.78
N ARG A 230 30.36 -7.06 4.64
CA ARG A 230 29.22 -6.19 4.94
C ARG A 230 27.97 -6.64 4.20
N SER A 231 28.10 -6.87 2.89
CA SER A 231 26.99 -7.30 2.03
C SER A 231 26.45 -8.68 2.44
N SER A 232 27.34 -9.61 2.80
CA SER A 232 26.95 -10.94 3.29
C SER A 232 26.28 -10.91 4.66
N MET A 233 26.79 -10.10 5.61
CA MET A 233 26.18 -9.92 6.93
C MET A 233 24.78 -9.31 6.81
N LYS A 234 24.62 -8.30 5.94
CA LYS A 234 23.31 -7.71 5.66
C LYS A 234 22.28 -8.75 5.24
N LEU A 235 22.64 -9.73 4.42
CA LEU A 235 21.69 -10.75 3.97
C LEU A 235 21.28 -11.75 5.07
N ASN A 236 22.10 -11.94 6.11
CA ASN A 236 21.98 -13.06 7.05
C ASN A 236 21.57 -12.67 8.49
N THR A 237 21.32 -11.40 8.81
CA THR A 237 21.10 -10.99 10.22
C THR A 237 19.65 -11.19 10.69
N TYR A 238 18.66 -10.71 9.93
CA TYR A 238 17.24 -10.87 10.26
C TYR A 238 16.39 -11.09 9.01
N THR A 239 15.61 -12.16 9.03
CA THR A 239 14.61 -12.47 8.00
C THR A 239 13.27 -11.85 8.37
N GLU A 240 12.42 -11.62 7.38
CA GLU A 240 11.03 -11.20 7.63
C GLU A 240 10.28 -12.18 8.53
N SER A 241 10.55 -13.49 8.42
CA SER A 241 9.92 -14.53 9.23
C SER A 241 10.27 -14.39 10.71
N GLN A 242 11.53 -14.17 11.05
CA GLN A 242 11.93 -14.00 12.45
C GLN A 242 11.24 -12.78 13.08
N ILE A 243 11.14 -11.68 12.35
CA ILE A 243 10.42 -10.49 12.85
C ILE A 243 8.92 -10.80 13.02
N LEU A 244 8.33 -11.53 12.08
CA LEU A 244 6.93 -11.97 12.15
C LEU A 244 6.65 -12.81 13.39
N ASP A 245 7.50 -13.76 13.74
CA ASP A 245 7.32 -14.64 14.89
C ASP A 245 7.25 -13.85 16.21
N HIS A 246 8.06 -12.79 16.34
CA HIS A 246 7.99 -11.88 17.47
C HIS A 246 6.70 -11.05 17.50
N ILE A 247 6.18 -10.65 16.33
CA ILE A 247 4.90 -9.91 16.24
C ILE A 247 3.73 -10.80 16.62
N LEU A 248 3.68 -12.04 16.09
CA LEU A 248 2.61 -13.01 16.36
C LEU A 248 2.52 -13.37 17.85
N SER A 249 3.65 -13.37 18.56
CA SER A 249 3.72 -13.63 20.00
C SER A 249 3.48 -12.41 20.90
N SER A 250 3.35 -11.20 20.34
CA SER A 250 3.35 -9.94 21.11
C SER A 250 2.18 -9.01 20.77
N ALA A 251 0.96 -9.54 20.69
CA ALA A 251 -0.24 -8.76 20.35
C ALA A 251 -0.43 -7.51 21.24
N GLU A 252 -0.22 -7.62 22.55
CA GLU A 252 -0.35 -6.49 23.47
C GLU A 252 0.67 -5.37 23.22
N ILE A 253 1.89 -5.73 22.82
CA ILE A 253 2.92 -4.75 22.44
C ILE A 253 2.51 -4.00 21.17
N VAL A 254 1.94 -4.71 20.19
CA VAL A 254 1.40 -4.10 18.96
C VAL A 254 0.27 -3.12 19.29
N LYS A 255 -0.62 -3.46 20.22
CA LYS A 255 -1.71 -2.56 20.65
C LYS A 255 -1.17 -1.27 21.28
N ILE A 256 -0.14 -1.37 22.13
CA ILE A 256 0.52 -0.20 22.75
C ILE A 256 1.12 0.70 21.68
N LEU A 257 1.87 0.13 20.74
CA LEU A 257 2.50 0.88 19.65
C LEU A 257 1.48 1.47 18.67
N TYR A 258 0.39 0.77 18.40
CA TYR A 258 -0.71 1.30 17.60
C TYR A 258 -1.42 2.47 18.30
N ALA A 259 -1.60 2.40 19.61
CA ALA A 259 -2.19 3.50 20.39
C ALA A 259 -1.31 4.76 20.34
N GLU A 260 0.02 4.60 20.43
CA GLU A 260 0.97 5.68 20.20
C GLU A 260 0.84 6.24 18.77
N PHE A 261 0.83 5.37 17.76
CA PHE A 261 0.68 5.75 16.36
C PHE A 261 -0.59 6.59 16.12
N ARG A 262 -1.73 6.13 16.64
CA ARG A 262 -3.00 6.90 16.57
C ARG A 262 -2.88 8.26 17.25
N SER A 263 -2.36 8.29 18.46
CA SER A 263 -2.21 9.54 19.23
C SER A 263 -1.33 10.55 18.47
N LEU A 264 -0.31 10.07 17.75
CA LEU A 264 0.59 10.90 16.98
C LEU A 264 0.03 11.36 15.64
N HIS A 265 -0.81 10.57 14.97
CA HIS A 265 -1.10 10.76 13.54
C HIS A 265 -2.58 10.87 13.18
N GLU A 266 -3.49 10.46 14.05
CA GLU A 266 -4.92 10.57 13.79
C GLU A 266 -5.32 12.05 13.66
N PRO A 267 -6.08 12.44 12.60
CA PRO A 267 -6.53 13.80 12.43
C PRO A 267 -7.43 14.24 13.60
N THR A 268 -7.18 15.42 14.17
CA THR A 268 -8.05 16.02 15.20
C THR A 268 -8.97 17.06 14.56
N LYS A 269 -10.24 17.11 14.99
CA LYS A 269 -11.26 18.03 14.43
C LYS A 269 -10.85 19.51 14.52
N ASP A 270 -10.14 19.87 15.59
CA ASP A 270 -9.75 21.25 15.88
C ASP A 270 -8.28 21.55 15.51
N GLY A 271 -7.56 20.60 14.91
CA GLY A 271 -6.13 20.70 14.58
C GLY A 271 -5.18 20.77 15.80
N LYS A 272 -5.72 20.85 17.02
CA LYS A 272 -4.96 20.79 18.27
C LYS A 272 -4.69 19.34 18.60
N ARG A 273 -3.40 18.96 18.65
CA ARG A 273 -2.95 17.63 19.06
C ARG A 273 -2.35 17.74 20.45
N ALA A 274 -2.76 16.86 21.36
CA ALA A 274 -2.14 16.75 22.67
C ALA A 274 -0.68 16.31 22.50
N GLU A 275 0.21 16.79 23.37
CA GLU A 275 1.60 16.34 23.36
C GLU A 275 1.65 14.85 23.74
N VAL A 276 2.20 14.03 22.85
CA VAL A 276 2.32 12.59 23.06
C VAL A 276 3.68 12.29 23.69
N ASN A 277 3.68 11.78 24.92
CA ASN A 277 4.91 11.37 25.60
C ASN A 277 5.43 10.03 25.07
N THR A 278 6.09 10.08 23.92
CA THR A 278 6.71 8.92 23.25
C THR A 278 7.77 8.22 24.11
N ASN A 279 8.43 8.93 25.04
CA ASN A 279 9.41 8.34 25.95
C ASN A 279 8.75 7.40 26.98
N ALA A 280 7.49 7.65 27.34
CA ALA A 280 6.74 6.74 28.20
C ALA A 280 6.47 5.41 27.49
N THR A 281 6.10 5.44 26.21
CA THR A 281 5.94 4.23 25.38
C THR A 281 7.21 3.40 25.36
N LEU A 282 8.36 4.03 25.05
CA LEU A 282 9.64 3.33 25.01
C LEU A 282 10.04 2.73 26.38
N SER A 283 9.73 3.44 27.46
CA SER A 283 9.96 2.95 28.83
C SER A 283 9.09 1.73 29.14
N THR A 284 7.83 1.73 28.69
CA THR A 284 6.93 0.57 28.80
C THR A 284 7.46 -0.61 28.00
N LEU A 285 7.89 -0.41 26.75
CA LEU A 285 8.48 -1.48 25.93
C LEU A 285 9.67 -2.15 26.62
N ARG A 286 10.60 -1.36 27.18
CA ARG A 286 11.78 -1.87 27.91
C ARG A 286 11.42 -2.67 29.16
N LYS A 287 10.28 -2.38 29.80
CA LYS A 287 9.80 -3.12 30.98
C LYS A 287 9.05 -4.40 30.59
N SER A 288 8.28 -4.35 29.50
CA SER A 288 7.41 -5.44 29.07
C SER A 288 8.10 -6.50 28.23
N ILE A 289 9.20 -6.15 27.55
CA ILE A 289 9.91 -7.06 26.62
C ILE A 289 11.23 -7.51 27.24
N VAL A 290 11.33 -8.80 27.53
CA VAL A 290 12.54 -9.42 28.09
C VAL A 290 13.56 -9.77 27.00
N ALA A 291 13.09 -10.28 25.85
CA ALA A 291 13.96 -10.70 24.77
C ALA A 291 14.56 -9.48 24.04
N GLU A 292 15.89 -9.40 24.01
CA GLU A 292 16.61 -8.27 23.41
C GLU A 292 16.27 -8.06 21.93
N GLN A 293 16.17 -9.15 21.17
CA GLN A 293 15.81 -9.10 19.74
C GLN A 293 14.40 -8.52 19.54
N ALA A 294 13.43 -8.95 20.34
CA ALA A 294 12.07 -8.39 20.29
C ALA A 294 12.08 -6.90 20.66
N LEU A 295 12.88 -6.50 21.66
CA LEU A 295 13.01 -5.10 22.05
C LEU A 295 13.60 -4.25 20.91
N GLN A 296 14.60 -4.76 20.18
CA GLN A 296 15.16 -4.10 19.00
C GLN A 296 14.09 -3.94 17.89
N ILE A 297 13.32 -4.98 17.60
CA ILE A 297 12.21 -4.97 16.63
C ILE A 297 11.18 -3.91 16.99
N PHE A 298 10.66 -3.93 18.21
CA PHE A 298 9.60 -3.04 18.64
C PHE A 298 10.09 -1.59 18.88
N SER A 299 11.39 -1.40 19.16
CA SER A 299 12.01 -0.07 19.14
C SER A 299 12.00 0.55 17.74
N LEU A 300 12.10 -0.25 16.67
CA LEU A 300 11.96 0.24 15.29
C LEU A 300 10.50 0.57 14.93
N PHE A 301 9.51 -0.13 15.48
CA PHE A 301 8.10 0.30 15.37
C PHE A 301 7.88 1.66 16.04
N HIS A 302 8.51 1.88 17.19
CA HIS A 302 8.49 3.17 17.86
C HIS A 302 9.18 4.28 17.03
N ILE A 303 10.32 3.99 16.41
CA ILE A 303 10.98 4.91 15.46
C ILE A 303 10.07 5.20 14.27
N PHE A 304 9.45 4.17 13.68
CA PHE A 304 8.47 4.34 12.60
C PHE A 304 7.38 5.35 12.99
N ASN A 305 6.76 5.16 14.17
CA ASN A 305 5.76 6.09 14.69
C ASN A 305 6.27 7.53 14.80
N LYS A 306 7.49 7.75 15.31
CA LYS A 306 8.02 9.09 15.55
C LYS A 306 8.41 9.86 14.30
N HIS A 307 8.85 9.16 13.26
CA HIS A 307 9.42 9.78 12.06
C HIS A 307 8.41 9.98 10.93
N ILE A 308 7.20 9.42 11.05
CA ILE A 308 6.09 9.74 10.15
C ILE A 308 5.69 11.20 10.35
N ARG A 309 5.56 11.91 9.23
CA ARG A 309 5.10 13.30 9.13
C ARG A 309 3.70 13.39 8.55
N LYS A 310 3.37 12.52 7.59
CA LYS A 310 2.02 12.40 7.00
C LYS A 310 1.67 10.97 6.72
N THR A 311 0.39 10.62 6.80
CA THR A 311 -0.08 9.29 6.41
C THR A 311 -1.53 9.32 5.96
N ASN A 312 -1.86 8.52 4.93
CA ASN A 312 -3.25 8.31 4.51
C ASN A 312 -3.98 7.25 5.35
N PHE A 313 -3.33 6.69 6.39
CA PHE A 313 -3.88 5.58 7.17
C PHE A 313 -5.30 5.83 7.68
N PHE A 314 -5.60 7.06 8.10
CA PHE A 314 -6.91 7.46 8.63
C PHE A 314 -7.89 8.00 7.58
N ALA A 315 -7.51 8.05 6.31
CA ALA A 315 -8.43 8.41 5.23
C ALA A 315 -9.48 7.30 5.05
N ASN A 316 -10.74 7.65 4.76
CA ASN A 316 -11.81 6.66 4.59
C ASN A 316 -11.62 5.82 3.31
N ASP A 317 -11.20 6.48 2.23
CA ASP A 317 -10.98 5.88 0.91
C ASP A 317 -9.48 5.85 0.60
N LYS A 318 -8.90 4.65 0.55
CA LYS A 318 -7.49 4.45 0.19
C LYS A 318 -7.29 3.08 -0.46
N ALA A 319 -6.50 3.03 -1.53
CA ALA A 319 -6.22 1.80 -2.27
C ALA A 319 -4.93 1.10 -1.79
N ALA A 320 -4.04 1.85 -1.14
CA ALA A 320 -2.80 1.40 -0.52
C ALA A 320 -2.47 2.33 0.66
N LEU A 321 -1.63 1.88 1.58
CA LEU A 321 -1.17 2.67 2.72
C LEU A 321 0.08 3.46 2.32
N SER A 322 0.15 4.72 2.72
CA SER A 322 1.30 5.59 2.47
C SER A 322 1.71 6.36 3.72
N PHE A 323 3.02 6.51 3.88
CA PHE A 323 3.67 7.13 5.03
C PHE A 323 4.80 8.03 4.52
N ARG A 324 4.67 9.35 4.71
CA ARG A 324 5.76 10.30 4.49
C ARG A 324 6.60 10.38 5.76
N LEU A 325 7.86 9.98 5.70
CA LEU A 325 8.81 10.04 6.81
C LEU A 325 9.88 11.12 6.55
N ASP A 326 10.45 11.65 7.63
CA ASP A 326 11.72 12.38 7.55
C ASP A 326 12.92 11.41 7.49
N GLY A 327 14.11 11.90 7.11
CA GLY A 327 15.32 11.09 7.00
C GLY A 327 16.12 10.92 8.30
N LYS A 328 15.70 11.50 9.43
CA LYS A 328 16.56 11.67 10.62
C LYS A 328 16.88 10.38 11.36
N PHE A 329 16.09 9.32 11.13
CA PHE A 329 16.33 8.00 11.72
C PHE A 329 17.36 7.17 10.97
N LEU A 330 17.77 7.60 9.76
CA LEU A 330 18.71 6.85 8.96
C LEU A 330 20.12 6.91 9.56
N SER A 331 20.85 5.79 9.43
CA SER A 331 22.27 5.73 9.78
C SER A 331 23.08 6.63 8.84
N LYS A 332 23.74 7.66 9.39
CA LYS A 332 24.64 8.54 8.62
C LYS A 332 25.84 7.82 8.01
N THR A 333 26.19 6.65 8.54
CA THR A 333 27.25 5.80 7.99
C THR A 333 26.81 5.15 6.68
N GLU A 334 25.54 4.73 6.60
CA GLU A 334 25.01 4.03 5.43
C GLU A 334 24.40 5.00 4.41
N PHE A 335 23.75 6.05 4.91
CA PHE A 335 23.03 7.06 4.14
C PHE A 335 23.59 8.45 4.52
N PRO A 336 24.71 8.87 3.91
CA PRO A 336 25.43 10.08 4.32
C PRO A 336 24.66 11.36 4.01
N ASP A 337 23.95 11.40 2.89
CA ASP A 337 23.05 12.50 2.54
C ASP A 337 21.67 12.20 3.12
N GLU A 338 21.18 13.06 4.02
CA GLU A 338 19.83 12.90 4.59
C GLU A 338 18.76 13.24 3.53
N PRO A 339 17.83 12.32 3.22
CA PRO A 339 16.70 12.65 2.36
C PRO A 339 15.80 13.72 2.98
N TYR A 340 15.31 14.64 2.15
CA TYR A 340 14.28 15.60 2.56
C TYR A 340 12.98 14.89 2.96
N ALA A 341 12.59 13.87 2.19
CA ALA A 341 11.46 13.02 2.54
C ALA A 341 11.62 11.60 1.97
N ILE A 342 11.06 10.64 2.69
CA ILE A 342 10.92 9.25 2.27
C ILE A 342 9.42 8.95 2.26
N ILE A 343 8.85 8.59 1.12
CA ILE A 343 7.47 8.10 1.05
C ILE A 343 7.52 6.59 0.98
N TYR A 344 7.01 5.94 2.01
CA TYR A 344 6.89 4.50 2.09
C TYR A 344 5.45 4.09 1.77
N VAL A 345 5.28 3.20 0.79
CA VAL A 345 3.96 2.80 0.29
C VAL A 345 3.82 1.29 0.31
N ILE A 346 2.66 0.80 0.77
CA ILE A 346 2.35 -0.63 0.86
C ILE A 346 0.96 -0.88 0.31
N GLY A 347 0.86 -1.81 -0.62
CA GLY A 347 -0.39 -2.40 -1.06
C GLY A 347 -0.39 -3.92 -0.88
N SER A 348 -1.53 -4.55 -1.16
CA SER A 348 -1.66 -6.01 -1.19
C SER A 348 -0.70 -6.67 -2.19
N GLU A 349 -0.40 -6.00 -3.31
CA GLU A 349 0.43 -6.53 -4.39
C GLU A 349 1.91 -6.15 -4.27
N PHE A 350 2.26 -5.14 -3.48
CA PHE A 350 3.58 -4.54 -3.54
C PHE A 350 3.99 -3.80 -2.26
N ARG A 351 5.27 -3.47 -2.19
CA ARG A 351 5.80 -2.41 -1.32
C ARG A 351 6.76 -1.53 -2.11
N GLY A 352 6.88 -0.28 -1.74
CA GLY A 352 7.71 0.67 -2.47
C GLY A 352 8.18 1.83 -1.63
N PHE A 353 9.21 2.49 -2.14
CA PHE A 353 9.77 3.71 -1.58
C PHE A 353 9.86 4.79 -2.64
N HIS A 354 9.56 6.03 -2.25
CA HIS A 354 9.97 7.24 -2.95
C HIS A 354 10.98 7.98 -2.08
N VAL A 355 12.17 8.27 -2.60
CA VAL A 355 13.17 9.06 -1.88
C VAL A 355 13.40 10.35 -2.65
N ARG A 356 13.45 11.48 -1.94
CA ARG A 356 13.82 12.78 -2.53
C ARG A 356 14.72 13.59 -1.62
N PHE A 357 15.55 14.43 -2.23
CA PHE A 357 16.57 15.23 -1.52
C PHE A 357 16.25 16.72 -1.37
N LEU A 358 15.22 17.22 -2.04
CA LEU A 358 14.70 18.59 -1.86
C LEU A 358 13.17 18.57 -1.77
N ASP A 359 12.60 19.70 -1.36
CA ASP A 359 11.17 19.99 -1.26
C ASP A 359 10.44 19.85 -2.61
N VAL A 360 11.07 20.36 -3.67
CA VAL A 360 10.67 20.14 -5.06
C VAL A 360 11.68 19.18 -5.70
N ALA A 361 11.21 18.02 -6.16
CA ALA A 361 12.11 17.00 -6.70
C ALA A 361 11.52 16.25 -7.90
N ARG A 362 12.44 15.79 -8.78
CA ARG A 362 12.13 15.05 -9.99
C ARG A 362 12.84 13.70 -10.06
N GLY A 363 12.11 12.67 -10.47
CA GLY A 363 12.62 11.31 -10.45
C GLY A 363 11.75 10.28 -11.15
N GLY A 364 12.39 9.28 -11.75
CA GLY A 364 11.71 8.13 -12.38
C GLY A 364 11.10 7.17 -11.35
N ILE A 365 10.03 6.46 -11.74
CA ILE A 365 9.45 5.36 -10.96
C ILE A 365 9.78 4.03 -11.65
N ARG A 366 10.42 3.13 -10.93
CA ARG A 366 10.82 1.80 -11.40
C ARG A 366 9.92 0.71 -10.83
N MET A 367 9.47 -0.20 -11.69
CA MET A 367 8.79 -1.42 -11.29
C MET A 367 9.78 -2.59 -11.21
N ILE A 368 9.95 -3.16 -10.03
CA ILE A 368 10.84 -4.29 -9.79
C ILE A 368 10.02 -5.58 -9.79
N ARG A 369 10.32 -6.45 -10.75
CA ARG A 369 9.77 -7.81 -10.85
C ARG A 369 10.84 -8.83 -10.45
N SER A 370 10.40 -9.97 -9.95
CA SER A 370 11.24 -11.06 -9.48
C SER A 370 10.83 -12.34 -10.18
N SER A 371 11.75 -12.98 -10.88
CA SER A 371 11.46 -14.20 -11.65
C SER A 371 11.23 -15.43 -10.77
N HIS A 372 11.79 -15.45 -9.57
CA HIS A 372 11.69 -16.56 -8.61
C HIS A 372 12.00 -16.07 -7.18
N ALA A 373 11.77 -16.94 -6.19
CA ALA A 373 11.83 -16.60 -4.76
C ALA A 373 13.16 -15.97 -4.33
N GLN A 374 14.30 -16.52 -4.78
CA GLN A 374 15.62 -16.02 -4.39
C GLN A 374 15.86 -14.58 -4.88
N VAL A 375 15.46 -14.28 -6.12
CA VAL A 375 15.56 -12.92 -6.67
C VAL A 375 14.63 -11.97 -5.91
N TYR A 376 13.44 -12.42 -5.52
CA TYR A 376 12.54 -11.62 -4.68
C TYR A 376 13.16 -11.27 -3.33
N LEU A 377 13.77 -12.23 -2.64
CA LEU A 377 14.44 -11.98 -1.35
C LEU A 377 15.60 -11.00 -1.47
N ASN A 378 16.39 -11.11 -2.55
CA ASN A 378 17.48 -10.18 -2.83
C ASN A 378 16.94 -8.76 -3.07
N ASN A 379 15.97 -8.63 -3.98
CA ASN A 379 15.33 -7.35 -4.31
C ASN A 379 14.64 -6.71 -3.09
N ALA A 380 13.96 -7.50 -2.26
CA ALA A 380 13.36 -7.02 -1.03
C ALA A 380 14.42 -6.50 -0.05
N SER A 381 15.54 -7.21 0.09
CA SER A 381 16.61 -6.81 1.01
C SER A 381 17.30 -5.51 0.59
N SER A 382 17.50 -5.28 -0.71
CA SER A 382 18.16 -4.09 -1.24
C SER A 382 17.22 -2.97 -1.68
N LEU A 383 15.91 -3.10 -1.46
CA LEU A 383 14.90 -2.21 -2.05
C LEU A 383 15.12 -0.72 -1.71
N PHE A 384 15.33 -0.42 -0.43
CA PHE A 384 15.55 0.96 0.00
C PHE A 384 16.92 1.48 -0.45
N ASP A 385 17.97 0.65 -0.36
CA ASP A 385 19.33 0.97 -0.79
C ASP A 385 19.35 1.36 -2.28
N GLU A 386 18.65 0.61 -3.13
CA GLU A 386 18.51 0.92 -4.56
C GLU A 386 17.79 2.26 -4.77
N CYS A 387 16.65 2.47 -4.09
CA CYS A 387 15.88 3.71 -4.20
C CYS A 387 16.73 4.94 -3.83
N TYR A 388 17.41 4.86 -2.67
CA TYR A 388 18.28 5.91 -2.17
C TYR A 388 19.44 6.18 -3.13
N GLY A 389 20.14 5.14 -3.57
CA GLY A 389 21.30 5.28 -4.48
C GLY A 389 20.92 5.91 -5.83
N LEU A 390 19.77 5.51 -6.38
CA LEU A 390 19.24 6.09 -7.62
C LEU A 390 18.77 7.53 -7.42
N ALA A 391 18.08 7.84 -6.32
CA ALA A 391 17.65 9.20 -5.99
C ALA A 391 18.85 10.15 -5.78
N SER A 392 19.88 9.70 -5.06
CA SER A 392 21.11 10.46 -4.79
C SER A 392 21.87 10.73 -6.09
N THR A 393 21.92 9.74 -6.99
CA THR A 393 22.49 9.91 -8.33
C THR A 393 21.68 10.91 -9.17
N GLN A 394 20.34 10.85 -9.10
CA GLN A 394 19.48 11.83 -9.76
C GLN A 394 19.68 13.24 -9.19
N HIS A 395 19.93 13.36 -7.89
CA HIS A 395 20.16 14.65 -7.25
C HIS A 395 21.44 15.31 -7.74
N ARG A 396 22.53 14.53 -7.86
CA ARG A 396 23.79 15.00 -8.47
C ARG A 396 23.64 15.37 -9.94
N LYS A 397 22.76 14.69 -10.69
CA LYS A 397 22.45 15.04 -12.09
C LYS A 397 21.70 16.37 -12.18
N ASN A 398 20.78 16.64 -11.26
CA ASN A 398 19.94 17.83 -11.26
C ASN A 398 20.63 19.10 -10.73
N LYS A 399 21.94 19.07 -10.47
CA LYS A 399 22.71 20.20 -9.90
C LYS A 399 22.62 21.53 -10.67
N GLY A 400 22.10 21.53 -11.90
CA GLY A 400 21.95 22.71 -12.76
C GLY A 400 20.50 23.17 -12.99
N ILE A 401 19.52 22.56 -12.31
CA ILE A 401 18.09 22.92 -12.41
C ILE A 401 17.50 23.15 -11.01
N PRO A 402 16.35 23.83 -10.89
CA PRO A 402 15.74 24.15 -9.59
C PRO A 402 15.31 22.91 -8.77
N GLU A 403 14.99 21.80 -9.43
CA GLU A 403 14.47 20.61 -8.76
C GLU A 403 15.57 19.68 -8.22
N GLY A 404 15.37 19.16 -7.01
CA GLY A 404 16.19 18.10 -6.46
C GLY A 404 16.00 16.76 -7.18
N GLY A 405 16.82 15.77 -6.81
CA GLY A 405 16.66 14.41 -7.31
C GLY A 405 15.69 13.61 -6.47
N SER A 406 14.85 12.83 -7.14
CA SER A 406 14.06 11.79 -6.50
C SER A 406 14.11 10.47 -7.26
N LYS A 407 13.58 9.42 -6.63
CA LYS A 407 13.33 8.14 -7.27
C LYS A 407 12.18 7.43 -6.57
N GLY A 408 11.31 6.78 -7.35
CA GLY A 408 10.39 5.78 -6.86
C GLY A 408 10.84 4.37 -7.27
N VAL A 409 10.74 3.41 -6.35
CA VAL A 409 10.88 1.99 -6.66
C VAL A 409 9.70 1.23 -6.07
N VAL A 410 9.14 0.30 -6.83
CA VAL A 410 7.97 -0.49 -6.46
C VAL A 410 8.28 -1.96 -6.69
N LEU A 411 8.41 -2.71 -5.60
CA LEU A 411 8.66 -4.15 -5.63
C LEU A 411 7.35 -4.91 -5.55
N LEU A 412 7.07 -5.72 -6.58
CA LEU A 412 5.94 -6.65 -6.56
C LEU A 412 6.19 -7.80 -5.59
N ASN A 413 5.17 -8.13 -4.80
CA ASN A 413 5.14 -9.31 -3.96
C ASN A 413 5.29 -10.57 -4.82
N GLN A 414 5.92 -11.61 -4.27
CA GLN A 414 6.23 -12.83 -5.01
C GLN A 414 5.01 -13.49 -5.69
N ALA A 415 3.83 -13.44 -5.06
CA ALA A 415 2.59 -14.01 -5.58
C ALA A 415 1.87 -13.11 -6.61
N HIS A 416 2.35 -11.89 -6.86
CA HIS A 416 1.65 -10.86 -7.63
C HIS A 416 2.51 -10.27 -8.76
N GLN A 417 3.39 -11.09 -9.34
CA GLN A 417 4.29 -10.66 -10.42
C GLN A 417 3.55 -10.23 -11.70
N ASP A 418 2.28 -10.60 -11.86
CA ASP A 418 1.39 -10.20 -12.95
C ASP A 418 0.67 -8.86 -12.70
N LYS A 419 0.77 -8.29 -11.49
CA LYS A 419 -0.03 -7.11 -11.07
C LYS A 419 0.69 -5.76 -11.16
N ALA A 420 1.69 -5.62 -12.02
CA ALA A 420 2.51 -4.39 -12.11
C ALA A 420 1.70 -3.12 -12.32
N ASP A 421 0.75 -3.13 -13.27
CA ASP A 421 -0.04 -1.95 -13.59
C ASP A 421 -0.97 -1.57 -12.44
N VAL A 422 -1.60 -2.54 -11.78
CA VAL A 422 -2.43 -2.32 -10.58
C VAL A 422 -1.59 -1.74 -9.44
N ALA A 423 -0.41 -2.31 -9.20
CA ALA A 423 0.53 -1.83 -8.18
C ALA A 423 0.98 -0.39 -8.45
N PHE A 424 1.34 -0.07 -9.69
CA PHE A 424 1.71 1.29 -10.09
C PHE A 424 0.55 2.28 -9.87
N ARG A 425 -0.67 1.91 -10.29
CA ARG A 425 -1.86 2.75 -10.10
C ARG A 425 -2.13 3.04 -8.63
N LYS A 426 -2.10 2.01 -7.78
CA LYS A 426 -2.25 2.13 -6.32
C LYS A 426 -1.12 2.93 -5.69
N TYR A 427 0.12 2.77 -6.16
CA TYR A 427 1.26 3.55 -5.68
C TYR A 427 1.07 5.04 -5.95
N ILE A 428 0.69 5.42 -7.17
CA ILE A 428 0.40 6.82 -7.53
C ILE A 428 -0.78 7.36 -6.73
N ASP A 429 -1.87 6.59 -6.61
CA ASP A 429 -3.05 6.97 -5.83
C ASP A 429 -2.70 7.27 -4.37
N ALA A 430 -1.90 6.40 -3.73
CA ALA A 430 -1.47 6.57 -2.34
C ALA A 430 -0.46 7.70 -2.13
N VAL A 431 0.39 8.00 -3.13
CA VAL A 431 1.26 9.19 -3.12
C VAL A 431 0.42 10.46 -3.24
N LEU A 432 -0.59 10.46 -4.13
CA LEU A 432 -1.53 11.57 -4.27
C LEU A 432 -2.32 11.82 -2.99
N ASP A 433 -2.70 10.78 -2.24
CA ASP A 433 -3.36 10.96 -0.94
C ASP A 433 -2.53 11.85 -0.01
N LEU A 434 -1.19 11.68 0.03
CA LEU A 434 -0.30 12.51 0.84
C LEU A 434 -0.15 13.93 0.29
N MET A 435 -0.03 14.06 -1.04
CA MET A 435 0.14 15.36 -1.70
C MET A 435 -1.10 16.24 -1.63
N LEU A 436 -2.29 15.63 -1.56
CA LEU A 436 -3.58 16.34 -1.49
C LEU A 436 -4.02 16.68 -0.07
N MET A 437 -3.31 16.19 0.96
CA MET A 437 -3.57 16.60 2.34
C MET A 437 -3.27 18.08 2.54
N LYS A 438 -4.25 18.81 3.08
CA LYS A 438 -4.12 20.22 3.42
C LYS A 438 -3.34 20.38 4.73
N GLU A 439 -2.03 20.34 4.62
CA GLU A 439 -1.10 20.57 5.72
C GLU A 439 -0.10 21.69 5.38
N PRO A 440 0.61 22.28 6.36
CA PRO A 440 1.48 23.43 6.13
C PRO A 440 2.63 23.17 5.13
N GLU A 441 3.10 21.93 5.07
CA GLU A 441 4.12 21.51 4.10
C GLU A 441 3.44 21.01 2.82
N GLU A 442 3.60 21.69 1.69
CA GLU A 442 3.14 21.17 0.40
C GLU A 442 4.17 20.20 -0.19
N ASP A 443 3.74 19.01 -0.61
CA ASP A 443 4.61 18.04 -1.28
C ASP A 443 4.47 18.16 -2.81
N ILE A 444 5.49 18.71 -3.47
CA ILE A 444 5.53 18.85 -4.94
C ILE A 444 6.49 17.80 -5.52
N LEU A 445 5.95 16.90 -6.34
CA LEU A 445 6.70 15.81 -6.97
C LEU A 445 6.53 15.82 -8.49
N PHE A 446 7.64 15.65 -9.20
CA PHE A 446 7.67 15.45 -10.65
C PHE A 446 8.15 14.04 -10.97
N LEU A 447 7.21 13.18 -11.37
CA LEU A 447 7.43 11.76 -11.59
C LEU A 447 7.82 11.52 -13.06
N GLY A 448 8.81 10.68 -13.29
CA GLY A 448 9.21 10.23 -14.63
C GLY A 448 8.97 8.74 -14.82
N PRO A 449 8.99 8.27 -16.07
CA PRO A 449 9.06 6.84 -16.33
C PRO A 449 10.46 6.30 -16.01
N ASP A 450 10.51 5.02 -15.68
CA ASP A 450 11.71 4.18 -15.64
C ASP A 450 11.31 2.77 -16.12
N GLU A 451 12.16 1.77 -15.88
CA GLU A 451 11.90 0.37 -16.19
C GLU A 451 10.50 -0.06 -15.71
N GLY A 452 9.66 -0.45 -16.67
CA GLY A 452 8.32 -1.01 -16.44
C GLY A 452 7.18 -0.02 -16.18
N THR A 453 7.37 1.30 -16.36
CA THR A 453 6.32 2.31 -16.07
C THR A 453 5.93 3.25 -17.20
N ALA A 454 6.66 3.25 -18.32
CA ALA A 454 6.47 4.24 -19.39
C ALA A 454 5.03 4.35 -19.91
N HIS A 455 4.34 3.22 -20.13
CA HIS A 455 2.97 3.18 -20.67
C HIS A 455 1.90 3.73 -19.72
N LEU A 456 2.24 3.99 -18.45
CA LEU A 456 1.29 4.43 -17.41
C LEU A 456 1.37 5.92 -17.08
N MET A 457 2.30 6.67 -17.70
CA MET A 457 2.48 8.11 -17.40
C MET A 457 1.28 8.97 -17.78
N ASP A 458 0.59 8.62 -18.87
CA ASP A 458 -0.66 9.28 -19.31
C ASP A 458 -1.80 9.02 -18.32
N TRP A 459 -1.91 7.77 -17.84
CA TRP A 459 -2.87 7.41 -16.81
C TRP A 459 -2.61 8.19 -15.53
N ALA A 460 -1.37 8.24 -15.04
CA ALA A 460 -1.01 8.93 -13.81
C ALA A 460 -1.35 10.43 -13.84
N SER A 461 -1.07 11.12 -14.96
CA SER A 461 -1.45 12.52 -15.14
C SER A 461 -2.97 12.71 -15.21
N SER A 462 -3.69 11.81 -15.87
CA SER A 462 -5.15 11.83 -15.94
C SER A 462 -5.79 11.61 -14.57
N HIS A 463 -5.24 10.67 -13.80
CA HIS A 463 -5.67 10.34 -12.46
C HIS A 463 -5.41 11.48 -11.48
N ALA A 464 -4.24 12.13 -11.56
CA ALA A 464 -3.98 13.33 -10.77
C ALA A 464 -5.00 14.45 -11.07
N LYS A 465 -5.42 14.60 -12.34
CA LYS A 465 -6.46 15.55 -12.74
C LYS A 465 -7.82 15.21 -12.11
N SER A 466 -8.25 13.95 -12.19
CA SER A 466 -9.55 13.52 -11.62
C SER A 466 -9.57 13.62 -10.09
N ARG A 467 -8.41 13.39 -9.44
CA ARG A 467 -8.21 13.58 -8.00
C ARG A 467 -8.12 15.06 -7.58
N GLY A 468 -8.15 16.01 -8.52
CA GLY A 468 -8.16 17.45 -8.26
C GLY A 468 -6.78 18.09 -7.99
N TYR A 469 -5.68 17.43 -8.35
CA TYR A 469 -4.34 18.00 -8.16
C TYR A 469 -4.07 19.14 -9.15
N SER A 470 -3.78 20.35 -8.65
CA SER A 470 -3.61 21.56 -9.47
C SER A 470 -2.52 21.42 -10.56
N TYR A 471 -1.41 20.76 -10.24
CA TYR A 471 -0.27 20.59 -11.15
C TYR A 471 -0.31 19.27 -11.93
N TRP A 472 -1.50 18.69 -12.15
CA TRP A 472 -1.68 17.39 -12.83
C TRP A 472 -1.03 17.28 -14.22
N LYS A 473 -0.86 18.39 -14.94
CA LYS A 473 -0.15 18.40 -16.24
C LYS A 473 1.34 18.15 -16.07
N ALA A 474 1.93 18.68 -15.00
CA ALA A 474 3.37 18.62 -14.75
C ALA A 474 3.77 17.42 -13.90
N ILE A 475 2.84 16.84 -13.11
CA ILE A 475 3.13 15.74 -12.16
C ILE A 475 3.88 14.56 -12.78
N THR A 476 3.64 14.24 -14.06
CA THR A 476 4.41 13.21 -14.78
C THR A 476 5.10 13.77 -16.02
N THR A 477 6.28 13.23 -16.33
CA THR A 477 6.98 13.41 -17.60
C THR A 477 6.91 12.14 -18.44
N GLY A 478 7.36 12.14 -19.70
CA GLY A 478 7.26 10.98 -20.60
C GLY A 478 5.83 10.65 -21.05
N LYS A 479 4.93 11.64 -20.98
CA LYS A 479 3.55 11.55 -21.48
C LYS A 479 3.49 11.60 -23.01
N SER A 480 2.34 11.25 -23.57
CA SER A 480 2.06 11.47 -25.00
C SER A 480 1.98 12.97 -25.35
N ALA A 481 2.24 13.29 -26.62
CA ALA A 481 2.18 14.67 -27.13
C ALA A 481 0.79 15.29 -26.98
N SER A 482 -0.28 14.51 -27.15
CA SER A 482 -1.67 14.96 -26.96
C SER A 482 -1.96 15.40 -25.51
N ARG A 483 -1.13 14.97 -24.55
CA ARG A 483 -1.20 15.38 -23.14
C ARG A 483 -0.08 16.34 -22.73
N GLY A 484 0.57 16.99 -23.70
CA GLY A 484 1.64 17.95 -23.47
C GLY A 484 2.97 17.32 -23.09
N GLY A 485 3.17 16.03 -23.36
CA GLY A 485 4.48 15.40 -23.28
C GLY A 485 5.38 15.79 -24.45
N ILE A 486 6.70 15.75 -24.22
CA ILE A 486 7.69 15.98 -25.26
C ILE A 486 8.40 14.65 -25.53
N PRO A 487 8.21 14.03 -26.71
CA PRO A 487 8.79 12.73 -27.04
C PRO A 487 10.33 12.79 -27.12
N HIS A 488 10.99 12.39 -26.04
CA HIS A 488 12.45 12.49 -25.90
C HIS A 488 13.24 11.62 -26.89
N ASP A 489 12.63 10.52 -27.33
CA ASP A 489 13.12 9.57 -28.32
C ASP A 489 13.08 10.16 -29.74
N VAL A 490 11.95 10.76 -30.13
CA VAL A 490 11.80 11.44 -31.44
C VAL A 490 12.83 12.57 -31.60
N TYR A 491 13.06 13.34 -30.53
CA TYR A 491 14.02 14.43 -30.54
C TYR A 491 15.44 14.01 -30.17
N GLY A 492 15.69 12.72 -29.91
CA GLY A 492 17.00 12.18 -29.56
C GLY A 492 17.71 12.95 -28.45
N MET A 493 16.98 13.46 -27.45
CA MET A 493 17.49 14.50 -26.54
C MET A 493 18.78 14.05 -25.84
N THR A 494 18.82 12.80 -25.38
CA THR A 494 19.99 12.22 -24.73
C THR A 494 21.16 12.07 -25.70
N THR A 495 20.91 11.53 -26.90
CA THR A 495 21.94 11.31 -27.93
C THR A 495 22.54 12.63 -28.41
N HIS A 496 21.71 13.64 -28.68
CA HIS A 496 22.16 14.99 -29.02
C HIS A 496 22.97 15.63 -27.88
N SER A 497 22.56 15.44 -26.62
CA SER A 497 23.31 15.96 -25.48
C SER A 497 24.68 15.29 -25.32
N VAL A 498 24.76 13.96 -25.51
CA VAL A 498 26.04 13.22 -25.47
C VAL A 498 26.95 13.68 -26.61
N ARG A 499 26.40 13.84 -27.82
CA ARG A 499 27.15 14.36 -28.97
C ARG A 499 27.71 15.75 -28.68
N GLU A 500 26.89 16.66 -28.17
CA GLU A 500 27.33 18.02 -27.84
C GLU A 500 28.40 18.01 -26.73
N TYR A 501 28.29 17.11 -25.76
CA TYR A 501 29.33 16.93 -24.74
C TYR A 501 30.66 16.48 -25.34
N VAL A 502 30.65 15.51 -26.27
CA VAL A 502 31.85 15.04 -26.99
C VAL A 502 32.44 16.17 -27.85
N VAL A 503 31.61 16.92 -28.57
CA VAL A 503 32.05 18.09 -29.35
C VAL A 503 32.70 19.14 -28.45
N GLY A 504 32.14 19.37 -27.26
CA GLY A 504 32.71 20.25 -26.24
C GLY A 504 34.09 19.79 -25.76
N ILE A 505 34.28 18.49 -25.54
CA ILE A 505 35.59 17.90 -25.18
C ILE A 505 36.59 18.10 -26.32
N GLN A 506 36.21 17.79 -27.56
CA GLN A 506 37.06 17.96 -28.74
C GLN A 506 37.51 19.42 -28.89
N ARG A 507 36.58 20.37 -28.73
CA ARG A 507 36.88 21.81 -28.76
C ARG A 507 37.86 22.21 -27.66
N LYS A 508 37.65 21.72 -26.44
CA LYS A 508 38.50 22.04 -25.27
C LYS A 508 39.90 21.45 -25.38
N LEU A 509 40.04 20.25 -25.94
CA LEU A 509 41.31 19.54 -26.13
C LEU A 509 41.94 19.80 -27.50
N GLN A 510 41.32 20.64 -28.34
CA GLN A 510 41.76 20.95 -29.71
C GLN A 510 41.95 19.71 -30.59
N LEU A 511 41.10 18.69 -30.41
CA LEU A 511 41.17 17.44 -31.16
C LEU A 511 40.57 17.62 -32.56
N GLN A 512 41.35 17.32 -33.60
CA GLN A 512 40.89 17.30 -34.99
C GLN A 512 40.32 15.92 -35.33
N ALA A 513 39.09 15.63 -34.89
CA ALA A 513 38.37 14.43 -35.33
C ALA A 513 37.29 14.80 -36.35
N PRO A 514 37.14 14.07 -37.46
CA PRO A 514 36.04 14.29 -38.38
C PRO A 514 34.72 13.95 -37.68
N ILE A 515 33.83 14.93 -37.62
CA ILE A 515 32.47 14.73 -37.12
C ILE A 515 31.70 14.01 -38.24
N THR A 516 31.72 12.67 -38.25
CA THR A 516 30.84 11.90 -39.13
C THR A 516 29.39 12.16 -38.71
N LYS A 517 28.58 12.60 -39.69
CA LYS A 517 27.16 12.94 -39.54
C LYS A 517 26.31 11.74 -39.19
#